data_AF-A0AAV8YS30-F1
#
_entry.id   AF-A0AAV8YS30-F1
#
_cell.length_a   1.000
_cell.length_b   1.000
_cell.length_c   1.000
_cell.angle_alpha   90.00
_cell.angle_beta   90.00
_cell.angle_gamma   90.00
#
_symmetry.space_group_name_H-M   'P 1'
#
loop_
_entity.id
_entity.type
_entity.pdbx_description
1 polymer ?
#
loop_
_entity_poly.entity_id
_entity_poly.type
_entity_poly.pdbx_seq_one_letter_code
_entity_poly.pdbx_strand_id
1 'polypeptide(L)'
;QEASISMDADLYDEFGNYVGPELDSDDDEEEEQDHHDEDEHRDYDDEHMEDEPQPMAIVLHEDKQYYPSALQVYGPDVETIVQEEDAPSPRRTLSRTC
;
A
#
# COMPACT_ATOMS: atom_id res chain seq x y z
N GLN A 1 25.95 -32.46 9.93
CA GLN A 1 24.58 -32.04 9.57
C GLN A 1 24.69 -30.62 9.06
N GLU A 2 25.15 -30.43 7.82
CA GLU A 2 25.30 -29.12 7.21
C GLU A 2 25.09 -29.31 5.70
N ALA A 3 23.84 -29.26 5.25
CA ALA A 3 23.48 -29.31 3.84
C ALA A 3 22.02 -28.88 3.70
N SER A 4 21.76 -27.57 3.59
CA SER A 4 20.52 -27.06 2.98
C SER A 4 20.46 -25.53 2.77
N ILE A 5 21.44 -24.72 3.19
CA ILE A 5 21.31 -23.24 3.08
C ILE A 5 22.01 -22.67 1.82
N SER A 6 22.74 -23.49 1.06
CA SER A 6 23.47 -23.02 -0.14
C SER A 6 22.65 -23.10 -1.43
N MET A 7 21.61 -23.93 -1.52
CA MET A 7 20.86 -24.09 -2.77
C MET A 7 19.89 -22.95 -3.04
N ASP A 8 19.45 -22.23 -2.01
CA ASP A 8 18.52 -21.11 -2.14
C ASP A 8 19.25 -19.77 -2.27
N ALA A 9 20.49 -19.63 -1.78
CA ALA A 9 21.22 -18.35 -1.79
C ALA A 9 21.74 -17.95 -3.19
N ASP A 10 22.01 -18.91 -4.08
CA ASP A 10 22.45 -18.62 -5.45
C ASP A 10 21.30 -18.13 -6.35
N LEU A 11 20.04 -18.27 -5.91
CA LEU A 11 18.84 -17.84 -6.65
C LEU A 11 18.39 -16.44 -6.26
N TYR A 12 19.02 -15.81 -5.27
CA TYR A 12 18.72 -14.43 -4.87
C TYR A 12 19.98 -13.58 -4.89
N ASP A 13 19.92 -12.41 -5.52
CA ASP A 13 21.00 -11.43 -5.49
C ASP A 13 21.12 -10.77 -4.11
N GLU A 14 22.20 -10.02 -3.84
CA GLU A 14 22.48 -9.33 -2.56
C GLU A 14 21.35 -8.40 -2.09
N PHE A 15 20.54 -7.90 -3.03
CA PHE A 15 19.35 -7.09 -2.75
C PHE A 15 18.10 -7.91 -2.40
N GLY A 16 18.16 -9.25 -2.43
CA GLY A 16 17.04 -10.14 -2.13
C GLY A 16 16.06 -10.36 -3.30
N ASN A 17 16.41 -9.93 -4.51
CA ASN A 17 15.62 -10.20 -5.72
C ASN A 17 15.92 -11.59 -6.25
N TYR A 18 14.89 -12.33 -6.70
CA TYR A 18 15.05 -13.64 -7.31
C TYR A 18 15.69 -13.51 -8.70
N VAL A 19 16.93 -14.01 -8.83
CA VAL A 19 17.71 -14.10 -10.09
C VAL A 19 17.90 -15.58 -10.48
N GLY A 20 17.10 -16.47 -9.90
CA GLY A 20 17.04 -17.87 -10.29
C GLY A 20 16.60 -18.04 -11.75
N PRO A 21 16.62 -19.27 -12.28
CA PRO A 21 16.19 -19.55 -13.66
C PRO A 21 14.82 -18.92 -13.92
N GLU A 22 14.65 -18.37 -15.12
CA GLU A 22 13.38 -17.78 -15.56
C GLU A 22 12.28 -18.80 -15.27
N LEU A 23 11.34 -18.40 -14.38
CA LEU A 23 10.12 -19.16 -14.22
C LEU A 23 9.47 -19.23 -15.61
N ASP A 24 8.88 -20.36 -15.97
CA ASP A 24 8.12 -20.53 -17.21
C ASP A 24 6.91 -19.59 -17.14
N SER A 25 7.13 -18.30 -17.41
CA SER A 25 6.11 -17.26 -17.50
C SER A 25 5.40 -17.37 -18.85
N ASP A 26 4.98 -18.58 -19.19
CA ASP A 26 4.24 -18.98 -20.40
C ASP A 26 3.29 -20.15 -20.05
N ASP A 27 2.55 -20.02 -18.94
CA ASP A 27 1.34 -20.82 -18.64
C ASP A 27 0.31 -19.90 -17.95
N ASP A 28 0.05 -18.74 -18.57
CA ASP A 28 -1.10 -17.88 -18.28
C ASP A 28 -1.84 -17.62 -19.60
N GLU A 29 -2.26 -18.71 -20.27
CA GLU A 29 -3.30 -18.70 -21.29
C GLU A 29 -4.61 -19.24 -20.68
N GLU A 30 -5.50 -18.31 -20.31
CA GLU A 30 -6.98 -18.46 -20.25
C GLU A 30 -7.60 -19.53 -19.32
N GLU A 31 -8.06 -19.11 -18.13
CA GLU A 31 -9.24 -19.71 -17.50
C GLU A 31 -10.23 -18.62 -17.06
N GLU A 32 -11.08 -18.17 -18.00
CA GLU A 32 -12.40 -17.60 -17.66
C GLU A 32 -13.28 -18.75 -17.12
N GLN A 33 -13.08 -19.10 -15.85
CA GLN A 33 -13.98 -20.02 -15.14
C GLN A 33 -15.12 -19.20 -14.53
N ASP A 34 -16.25 -19.20 -15.24
CA ASP A 34 -17.58 -18.82 -14.72
C ASP A 34 -17.90 -19.70 -13.49
N HIS A 35 -17.52 -19.22 -12.30
CA HIS A 35 -17.97 -19.76 -11.03
C HIS A 35 -19.27 -19.07 -10.66
N HIS A 36 -20.37 -19.65 -11.13
CA HIS A 36 -21.70 -19.48 -10.58
C HIS A 36 -21.74 -20.17 -9.20
N ASP A 37 -21.12 -19.58 -8.18
CA ASP A 37 -21.29 -20.05 -6.81
C ASP A 37 -22.44 -19.29 -6.14
N GLU A 38 -23.43 -20.08 -5.76
CA GLU A 38 -24.59 -19.73 -4.96
C GLU A 38 -24.13 -19.11 -3.63
N ASP A 39 -24.06 -17.79 -3.56
CA ASP A 39 -23.89 -17.08 -2.29
C ASP A 39 -25.16 -17.26 -1.45
N GLU A 40 -25.15 -18.34 -0.66
CA GLU A 40 -25.97 -18.52 0.53
C GLU A 40 -25.83 -17.28 1.40
N HIS A 41 -26.82 -16.41 1.29
CA HIS A 41 -27.10 -15.24 2.11
C HIS A 41 -27.10 -15.62 3.61
N ARG A 42 -25.93 -15.70 4.22
CA ARG A 42 -25.74 -15.79 5.68
C ARG A 42 -25.80 -14.38 6.26
N ASP A 43 -27.04 -13.99 6.52
CA ASP A 43 -27.39 -12.88 7.39
C ASP A 43 -26.96 -13.20 8.83
N TYR A 44 -26.04 -12.41 9.40
CA TYR A 44 -25.93 -12.13 10.84
C TYR A 44 -25.23 -10.78 11.03
N ASP A 45 -26.07 -9.75 11.20
CA ASP A 45 -26.00 -8.79 12.31
C ASP A 45 -24.81 -7.81 12.33
N ASP A 46 -25.01 -6.63 11.74
CA ASP A 46 -24.72 -5.38 12.47
C ASP A 46 -25.85 -4.39 12.16
N GLU A 47 -26.85 -4.43 13.03
CA GLU A 47 -27.94 -3.47 13.09
C GLU A 47 -27.39 -2.10 13.55
N HIS A 48 -26.85 -1.26 12.66
CA HIS A 48 -26.87 0.21 12.76
C HIS A 48 -26.12 0.87 11.59
N MET A 49 -26.86 1.40 10.62
CA MET A 49 -26.80 2.82 10.24
C MET A 49 -27.83 3.06 9.14
N GLU A 50 -28.74 4.00 9.39
CA GLU A 50 -29.52 4.66 8.36
C GLU A 50 -28.54 5.30 7.37
N ASP A 51 -28.20 4.62 6.28
CA ASP A 51 -27.47 5.24 5.18
C ASP A 51 -28.42 5.26 3.99
N GLU A 52 -28.71 6.49 3.54
CA GLU A 52 -29.31 6.72 2.23
C GLU A 52 -28.60 5.87 1.17
N PRO A 53 -29.25 5.54 0.04
CA PRO A 53 -28.55 4.89 -1.06
C PRO A 53 -27.45 5.82 -1.58
N GLN A 54 -26.27 5.76 -0.98
CA GLN A 54 -25.04 6.31 -1.52
C GLN A 54 -24.92 5.64 -2.89
N PRO A 55 -24.87 6.39 -4.00
CA PRO A 55 -24.68 5.77 -5.29
C PRO A 55 -23.40 4.94 -5.22
N MET A 56 -23.48 3.65 -5.58
CA MET A 56 -22.32 2.77 -5.63
C MET A 56 -21.37 3.26 -6.72
N ALA A 57 -20.55 4.25 -6.38
CA ALA A 57 -19.56 4.85 -7.24
C ALA A 57 -18.27 4.02 -7.13
N ILE A 58 -17.82 3.49 -8.26
CA ILE A 58 -16.58 2.71 -8.34
C ILE A 58 -15.41 3.67 -8.18
N VAL A 59 -14.56 3.45 -7.16
CA VAL A 59 -13.31 4.17 -6.96
C VAL A 59 -12.19 3.44 -7.70
N LEU A 60 -11.51 4.15 -8.62
CA LEU A 60 -10.37 3.60 -9.35
C LEU A 60 -9.24 3.27 -8.37
N HIS A 61 -8.38 2.31 -8.73
CA HIS A 61 -7.29 1.87 -7.83
C HIS A 61 -6.31 2.99 -7.47
N GLU A 62 -6.14 3.98 -8.33
CA GLU A 62 -5.27 5.15 -8.14
C GLU A 62 -5.83 6.15 -7.12
N ASP A 63 -7.16 6.16 -6.98
CA ASP A 63 -7.88 7.05 -6.06
C ASP A 63 -8.16 6.39 -4.69
N LYS A 64 -7.77 5.12 -4.50
CA LYS A 64 -7.97 4.41 -3.23
C LYS A 64 -7.09 5.01 -2.14
N GLN A 65 -7.73 5.73 -1.22
CA GLN A 65 -7.09 6.23 0.01
C GLN A 65 -7.04 5.11 1.05
N TYR A 66 -5.87 4.53 1.28
CA TYR A 66 -5.68 3.43 2.23
C TYR A 66 -5.52 3.88 3.68
N TYR A 67 -5.15 5.14 3.90
CA TYR A 67 -4.88 5.67 5.23
C TYR A 67 -5.84 6.81 5.57
N PRO A 68 -6.28 6.90 6.84
CA PRO A 68 -7.10 8.01 7.30
C PRO A 68 -6.32 9.32 7.24
N SER A 69 -7.05 10.42 7.05
CA SER A 69 -6.46 11.76 7.08
C SER A 69 -5.85 12.08 8.44
N ALA A 70 -4.83 12.96 8.47
CA ALA A 70 -4.16 13.37 9.70
C ALA A 70 -5.13 13.99 10.72
N LEU A 71 -6.14 14.74 10.25
CA LEU A 71 -7.18 15.33 11.10
C LEU A 71 -8.03 14.28 11.81
N GLN A 72 -8.34 13.17 11.13
CA GLN A 72 -9.13 12.09 11.72
C GLN A 72 -8.35 11.32 12.79
N VAL A 73 -7.01 11.25 12.66
CA VAL A 73 -6.15 10.55 13.63
C VAL A 73 -5.85 11.43 14.85
N TYR A 74 -5.50 12.69 14.65
CA TYR A 74 -5.02 13.57 15.73
C TYR A 74 -6.08 14.54 16.28
N GLY A 75 -7.17 14.78 15.54
CA GLY A 75 -8.24 15.70 15.94
C GLY A 75 -7.94 17.18 15.65
N PRO A 76 -8.94 18.07 15.83
CA PRO A 76 -8.83 19.49 15.48
C PRO A 76 -7.96 20.32 16.45
N ASP A 77 -7.67 19.80 17.65
CA ASP A 77 -6.84 20.48 18.65
C ASP A 77 -5.34 20.45 18.32
N VAL A 78 -4.94 19.62 17.35
CA VAL A 78 -3.54 19.42 16.95
C VAL A 78 -3.34 19.88 15.51
N GLU A 79 -2.45 20.85 15.29
CA GLU A 79 -2.08 21.30 13.96
C GLU A 79 -1.03 20.36 13.34
N THR A 80 -1.40 19.69 12.23
CA THR A 80 -0.50 18.80 11.50
C THR A 80 0.07 19.52 10.27
N ILE A 81 1.35 19.87 10.30
CA ILE A 81 2.05 20.56 9.20
C ILE A 81 2.94 19.54 8.48
N VAL A 82 2.73 19.38 7.17
CA VAL A 82 3.58 18.56 6.29
C VAL A 82 4.59 19.47 5.60
N GLN A 83 5.89 19.19 5.74
CA GLN A 83 6.96 19.92 5.05
C GLN A 83 7.56 19.01 3.97
N GLU A 84 7.31 19.34 2.71
CA GLU A 84 7.82 18.58 1.55
C GLU A 84 9.31 18.90 1.27
N GLU A 85 9.73 20.14 1.54
CA GLU A 85 11.11 20.61 1.39
C GLU A 85 11.67 21.03 2.76
N ASP A 86 12.99 20.83 2.95
CA ASP A 86 13.71 21.32 4.13
C ASP A 86 13.68 22.85 4.19
N ALA A 87 13.65 23.40 5.41
CA ALA A 87 13.78 24.83 5.57
C ALA A 87 15.16 25.26 5.05
N PRO A 88 15.24 26.35 4.24
CA PRO A 88 16.51 26.75 3.66
C PRO A 88 17.53 26.93 4.77
N SER A 89 18.60 26.13 4.72
CA SER A 89 19.68 26.21 5.70
C SER A 89 20.12 27.68 5.82
N PRO A 90 20.27 28.22 7.04
CA PRO A 90 20.62 29.62 7.20
C PRO A 90 22.02 29.82 6.60
N ARG A 91 22.06 30.42 5.41
CA ARG A 91 23.31 30.88 4.79
C ARG A 91 23.95 31.84 5.79
N ARG A 92 25.05 31.41 6.38
CA ARG A 92 25.80 32.14 7.43
C ARG A 92 26.51 33.37 6.84
N THR A 93 25.78 34.30 6.23
CA THR A 93 26.31 35.59 5.79
C THR A 93 26.24 36.57 6.95
N LEU A 94 27.00 36.28 8.01
CA LEU A 94 27.46 37.33 8.93
C LEU A 94 28.59 38.06 8.21
N SER A 95 28.26 38.87 7.19
CA SER A 95 29.17 39.90 6.71
C SER A 95 29.20 40.98 7.77
N ARG A 96 30.09 40.76 8.74
CA ARG A 96 30.51 41.66 9.80
C ARG A 96 30.81 43.03 9.20
N THR A 97 30.06 44.03 9.64
CA THR A 97 30.39 45.44 9.42
C THR A 97 31.72 45.78 10.11
N CYS A 98 32.64 46.40 9.36
CA CYS A 98 33.65 47.33 9.84
C CYS A 98 34.09 48.22 8.68
#